data_AF-A0A374WE04-F1
#
_entry.id   AF-A0A374WE04-F1
#
_cell.length_a   1.000
_cell.length_b   1.000
_cell.length_c   1.000
_cell.angle_alpha   90.00
_cell.angle_beta   90.00
_cell.angle_gamma   90.00
#
_symmetry.space_group_name_H-M   'P 1'
#
loop_
_entity.id
_entity.type
_entity.pdbx_description
1 polymer ?
#
loop_
_entity_poly.entity_id
_entity_poly.type
_entity_poly.pdbx_seq_one_letter_code
_entity_poly.pdbx_strand_id
1 'polypeptide(L)'
;MNILDIHTHHNKAEAIINCTPNTFHPTNGYFYSVGIHPWDVSKDYQKEWNLLQEITVNPQVIAIGEAGLDKLINTDIKLQQKLFELQINLSEQLNKPLIIHAVRTSNELILLKKRFKPAMPWIIHGFRGNKNIATQLLEYDFYLSFGEKYQAEALTETPLNRMFIETDESGIDIHTLYNQVAYNLSLPENQFMKQIQQNTKEVFFNR
;
A
#
# COMPACT_ATOMS: atom_id res chain seq x y z
N MET A 1 -7.17 -5.86 17.21
CA MET A 1 -5.82 -5.67 16.64
C MET A 1 -5.77 -4.22 16.19
N ASN A 2 -4.81 -3.43 16.69
CA ASN A 2 -4.81 -1.96 16.60
C ASN A 2 -3.85 -1.46 15.51
N ILE A 3 -3.91 -2.03 14.30
CA ILE A 3 -3.08 -1.52 13.20
C ILE A 3 -3.70 -0.21 12.70
N LEU A 4 -2.95 0.88 12.88
CA LEU A 4 -3.35 2.24 12.48
C LEU A 4 -2.53 2.74 11.30
N ASP A 5 -1.29 2.28 11.19
CA ASP A 5 -0.35 2.65 10.13
C ASP A 5 -0.21 1.46 9.16
N ILE A 6 -0.76 1.58 7.96
CA ILE A 6 -0.72 0.46 7.01
C ILE A 6 0.60 0.36 6.24
N HIS A 7 1.52 1.30 6.41
CA HIS A 7 2.76 1.35 5.65
C HIS A 7 3.80 2.23 6.33
N THR A 8 4.88 1.61 6.81
CA THR A 8 6.02 2.33 7.38
C THR A 8 7.33 1.60 7.15
N HIS A 9 8.42 2.35 7.05
CA HIS A 9 9.79 1.82 7.05
C HIS A 9 10.40 1.74 8.46
N HIS A 10 9.62 2.06 9.49
CA HIS A 10 10.05 2.04 10.89
C HIS A 10 9.42 0.89 11.68
N ASN A 11 10.21 0.21 12.51
CA ASN A 11 9.70 -0.88 13.36
C ASN A 11 8.75 -0.35 14.45
N LYS A 12 7.44 -0.52 14.25
CA LYS A 12 6.37 -0.06 15.16
C LYS A 12 5.29 -1.15 15.31
N ALA A 13 4.75 -1.33 16.52
CA ALA A 13 3.84 -2.43 16.84
C ALA A 13 2.42 -2.25 16.25
N GLU A 14 1.99 -1.00 16.04
CA GLU A 14 0.66 -0.65 15.51
C GLU A 14 0.69 -0.43 13.99
N ALA A 15 1.62 -1.09 13.30
CA ALA A 15 1.90 -0.86 11.90
C ALA A 15 2.07 -2.15 11.07
N ILE A 16 1.89 -2.01 9.76
CA ILE A 16 2.41 -2.95 8.76
C ILE A 16 3.76 -2.42 8.30
N ILE A 17 4.83 -3.14 8.63
CA ILE A 17 6.20 -2.75 8.31
C ILE A 17 6.53 -3.19 6.89
N ASN A 18 6.95 -2.25 6.05
CA ASN A 18 7.40 -2.52 4.71
C ASN A 18 8.83 -3.08 4.73
N CYS A 19 9.06 -4.18 4.01
CA CYS A 19 10.38 -4.80 3.87
C CYS A 19 10.63 -5.22 2.42
N THR A 20 11.91 -5.24 2.03
CA THR A 20 12.33 -5.97 0.83
C THR A 20 12.62 -7.42 1.20
N PRO A 21 12.73 -8.35 0.23
CA PRO A 21 13.02 -9.73 0.53
C PRO A 21 14.32 -9.93 1.32
N ASN A 22 15.31 -9.07 1.08
CA ASN A 22 16.62 -9.16 1.72
C ASN A 22 16.64 -8.58 3.15
N THR A 23 15.66 -7.75 3.53
CA THR A 23 15.60 -7.12 4.86
C THR A 23 14.55 -7.75 5.78
N PHE A 24 13.79 -8.72 5.29
CA PHE A 24 12.75 -9.40 6.06
C PHE A 24 13.33 -10.28 7.17
N HIS A 25 13.27 -9.76 8.39
CA HIS A 25 13.62 -10.47 9.62
C HIS A 25 12.46 -10.32 10.63
N PRO A 26 11.48 -11.25 10.61
CA PRO A 26 10.25 -11.06 11.36
C PRO A 26 10.50 -11.09 12.86
N THR A 27 9.93 -10.11 13.55
CA THR A 27 9.87 -10.05 15.02
C THR A 27 8.47 -10.48 15.46
N ASN A 28 8.36 -11.38 16.44
CA ASN A 28 7.06 -11.85 16.93
C ASN A 28 6.16 -10.69 17.36
N GLY A 29 4.89 -10.72 16.92
CA GLY A 29 3.90 -9.70 17.24
C GLY A 29 3.81 -8.54 16.25
N TYR A 30 4.67 -8.51 15.23
CA TYR A 30 4.65 -7.51 14.16
C TYR A 30 4.02 -8.05 12.88
N PHE A 31 3.57 -7.16 12.01
CA PHE A 31 3.06 -7.49 10.68
C PHE A 31 3.85 -6.79 9.60
N TYR A 32 3.89 -7.41 8.42
CA TYR A 32 4.76 -6.99 7.34
C TYR A 32 4.02 -6.98 6.00
N SER A 33 4.44 -6.06 5.14
CA SER A 33 4.30 -6.17 3.70
C SER A 33 5.67 -6.46 3.12
N VAL A 34 5.74 -7.40 2.18
CA VAL A 34 7.00 -7.69 1.47
C VAL A 34 6.79 -7.67 -0.02
N GLY A 35 7.66 -6.97 -0.74
CA GLY A 35 7.61 -6.83 -2.19
C GLY A 35 8.94 -6.37 -2.77
N ILE A 36 9.03 -6.35 -4.10
CA ILE A 36 10.16 -5.78 -4.84
C ILE A 36 9.72 -4.43 -5.36
N HIS A 37 10.35 -3.38 -4.82
CA HIS A 37 10.08 -2.00 -5.15
C HIS A 37 10.53 -1.68 -6.59
N PRO A 38 9.82 -0.82 -7.36
CA PRO A 38 10.22 -0.45 -8.72
C PRO A 38 11.65 0.09 -8.84
N TRP A 39 12.20 0.65 -7.76
CA TRP A 39 13.58 1.16 -7.72
C TRP A 39 14.63 0.05 -7.66
N ASP A 40 14.28 -1.12 -7.13
CA ASP A 40 15.19 -2.26 -6.97
C ASP A 40 15.12 -3.25 -8.14
N VAL A 41 14.22 -2.99 -9.10
CA VAL A 41 14.02 -3.82 -10.29
C VAL A 41 15.31 -3.88 -11.13
N SER A 42 15.89 -5.07 -11.24
CA SER A 42 17.04 -5.37 -12.09
C SER A 42 16.72 -6.49 -13.09
N LYS A 43 17.56 -6.69 -14.12
CA LYS A 43 17.35 -7.80 -15.08
C LYS A 43 17.52 -9.19 -14.45
N ASP A 44 18.24 -9.27 -13.34
CA ASP A 44 18.55 -10.50 -12.63
C ASP A 44 17.67 -10.69 -11.37
N TYR A 45 16.43 -10.17 -11.41
CA TYR A 45 15.47 -10.23 -10.31
C TYR A 45 15.11 -11.67 -9.86
N GLN A 46 15.50 -12.71 -10.60
CA GLN A 46 15.06 -14.08 -10.35
C GLN A 46 15.41 -14.58 -8.94
N LYS A 47 16.58 -14.23 -8.41
CA LYS A 47 16.98 -14.63 -7.05
C LYS A 47 16.06 -13.98 -6.01
N GLU A 48 15.82 -12.68 -6.16
CA GLU A 48 14.99 -11.91 -5.25
C GLU A 48 13.51 -12.32 -5.37
N TRP A 49 13.04 -12.61 -6.58
CA TRP A 49 11.71 -13.14 -6.83
C TRP A 49 11.49 -14.50 -6.14
N ASN A 50 12.44 -15.42 -6.26
CA ASN A 50 12.35 -16.72 -5.58
C ASN A 50 12.30 -16.54 -4.05
N LEU A 51 13.13 -15.65 -3.50
CA LEU A 51 13.13 -15.33 -2.08
C LEU A 51 11.80 -14.70 -1.64
N LEU A 52 11.25 -13.77 -2.42
CA LEU A 52 9.95 -13.16 -2.16
C LEU A 52 8.86 -14.22 -2.06
N GLN A 53 8.81 -15.18 -3.00
CA GLN A 53 7.82 -16.26 -2.96
C GLN A 53 7.96 -17.13 -1.71
N GLU A 54 9.19 -17.41 -1.27
CA GLU A 54 9.47 -18.21 -0.07
C GLU A 54 9.00 -17.48 1.20
N ILE A 55 9.40 -16.23 1.40
CA ILE A 55 9.14 -15.52 2.66
C ILE A 55 7.69 -15.04 2.77
N THR A 56 7.02 -14.79 1.65
CA THR A 56 5.65 -14.29 1.66
C THR A 56 4.65 -15.34 2.09
N VAL A 57 4.99 -16.61 2.31
CA VAL A 57 4.07 -17.56 2.96
C VAL A 57 4.03 -17.42 4.48
N ASN A 58 4.95 -16.65 5.07
CA ASN A 58 4.97 -16.40 6.51
C ASN A 58 3.65 -15.72 6.97
N PRO A 59 3.04 -16.17 8.09
CA PRO A 59 1.77 -15.62 8.58
C PRO A 59 1.85 -14.16 9.04
N GLN A 60 3.03 -13.65 9.40
CA GLN A 60 3.24 -12.25 9.74
C GLN A 60 3.32 -11.34 8.50
N VAL A 61 3.52 -11.91 7.30
CA VAL A 61 3.40 -11.16 6.04
C VAL A 61 1.92 -11.13 5.67
N ILE A 62 1.29 -9.96 5.74
CA ILE A 62 -0.16 -9.82 5.52
C ILE A 62 -0.52 -9.12 4.22
N ALA A 63 0.46 -8.52 3.54
CA ALA A 63 0.30 -7.88 2.25
C ALA A 63 1.50 -8.18 1.34
N ILE A 64 1.30 -8.08 0.02
CA ILE A 64 2.37 -8.04 -0.96
C ILE A 64 2.67 -6.57 -1.26
N GLY A 65 3.96 -6.26 -1.36
CA GLY A 65 4.44 -4.91 -1.58
C GLY A 65 5.34 -4.44 -0.45
N GLU A 66 6.07 -3.36 -0.62
CA GLU A 66 5.84 -2.37 -1.67
C GLU A 66 6.25 -2.85 -3.06
N ALA A 67 5.34 -2.67 -4.01
CA ALA A 67 5.50 -3.03 -5.41
C ALA A 67 4.85 -1.94 -6.26
N GLY A 68 5.14 -1.84 -7.56
CA GLY A 68 4.42 -0.89 -8.40
C GLY A 68 5.28 -0.30 -9.48
N LEU A 69 5.00 0.97 -9.80
CA LEU A 69 5.53 1.65 -10.98
C LEU A 69 5.94 3.09 -10.67
N ASP A 70 7.11 3.48 -11.16
CA ASP A 70 7.66 4.82 -11.05
C ASP A 70 8.25 5.29 -12.40
N LYS A 71 7.69 6.36 -12.97
CA LYS A 71 8.17 6.95 -14.24
C LYS A 71 9.34 7.93 -14.08
N LEU A 72 9.74 8.26 -12.85
CA LEU A 72 10.82 9.23 -12.59
C LEU A 72 12.19 8.58 -12.41
N ILE A 73 12.26 7.25 -12.40
CA ILE A 73 13.51 6.50 -12.30
C ILE A 73 13.99 5.98 -13.66
N ASN A 74 15.26 5.57 -13.71
CA ASN A 74 15.91 5.12 -14.95
C ASN A 74 15.50 3.70 -15.38
N THR A 75 14.92 2.91 -14.49
CA THR A 75 14.51 1.53 -14.82
C THR A 75 13.38 1.53 -15.84
N ASP A 76 13.53 0.76 -16.91
CA ASP A 76 12.53 0.65 -17.98
C ASP A 76 11.15 0.29 -17.41
N ILE A 77 10.15 1.12 -17.72
CA ILE A 77 8.77 0.94 -17.28
C ILE A 77 8.21 -0.44 -17.67
N LYS A 78 8.65 -1.03 -18.80
CA LYS A 78 8.24 -2.37 -19.20
C LYS A 78 8.78 -3.44 -18.26
N LEU A 79 10.00 -3.26 -17.75
CA LEU A 79 10.59 -4.17 -16.79
C LEU A 79 9.91 -4.05 -15.43
N GLN A 80 9.63 -2.81 -14.98
CA GLN A 80 8.83 -2.57 -13.78
C GLN A 80 7.44 -3.23 -13.88
N GLN A 81 6.74 -3.03 -15.00
CA GLN A 81 5.44 -3.67 -15.27
C GLN A 81 5.54 -5.20 -15.22
N LYS A 82 6.55 -5.80 -15.88
CA LYS A 82 6.74 -7.25 -15.84
C LYS A 82 6.87 -7.78 -14.41
N LEU A 83 7.64 -7.11 -13.55
CA LEU A 83 7.80 -7.57 -12.17
C LEU A 83 6.57 -7.27 -11.31
N PHE A 84 5.91 -6.13 -11.52
CA PHE A 84 4.67 -5.81 -10.83
C PHE A 84 3.55 -6.81 -11.16
N GLU A 85 3.45 -7.25 -12.43
CA GLU A 85 2.53 -8.31 -12.85
C GLU A 85 2.78 -9.64 -12.14
N LEU A 86 4.04 -10.01 -11.89
CA LEU A 86 4.36 -11.19 -11.10
C LEU A 86 3.85 -11.05 -9.65
N GLN A 87 4.06 -9.89 -9.04
CA GLN A 87 3.60 -9.60 -7.67
C GLN A 87 2.07 -9.51 -7.57
N ILE A 88 1.37 -9.03 -8.61
CA ILE A 88 -0.09 -9.08 -8.70
C ILE A 88 -0.59 -10.52 -8.62
N ASN A 89 -0.01 -11.42 -9.44
CA ASN A 89 -0.40 -12.82 -9.42
C ASN A 89 -0.11 -13.48 -8.06
N LEU A 90 1.02 -13.15 -7.42
CA LEU A 90 1.36 -13.66 -6.09
C LEU A 90 0.37 -13.19 -5.02
N SER A 91 -0.06 -11.92 -5.08
CA SER A 91 -1.11 -11.35 -4.24
C SER A 91 -2.40 -12.16 -4.32
N GLU A 92 -2.87 -12.44 -5.54
CA GLU A 92 -4.07 -13.26 -5.77
C GLU A 92 -3.88 -14.70 -5.26
N GLN A 93 -2.73 -15.33 -5.55
CA GLN A 93 -2.44 -16.70 -5.14
C GLN A 93 -2.43 -16.87 -3.61
N LEU A 94 -1.94 -15.87 -2.89
CA LEU A 94 -1.81 -15.92 -1.43
C LEU A 94 -3.00 -15.29 -0.69
N ASN A 95 -3.99 -14.76 -1.42
CA ASN A 95 -5.08 -13.95 -0.88
C ASN A 95 -4.57 -12.81 0.02
N LYS A 96 -3.63 -12.02 -0.50
CA LYS A 96 -3.02 -10.89 0.22
C LYS A 96 -3.24 -9.60 -0.57
N PRO A 97 -3.66 -8.49 0.06
CA PRO A 97 -3.77 -7.20 -0.62
C PRO A 97 -2.41 -6.70 -1.12
N LEU A 98 -2.44 -5.78 -2.09
CA LEU A 98 -1.26 -5.10 -2.62
C LEU A 98 -1.11 -3.70 -2.04
N ILE A 99 0.10 -3.38 -1.56
CA ILE A 99 0.53 -2.01 -1.26
C ILE A 99 1.39 -1.52 -2.43
N ILE A 100 0.93 -0.45 -3.08
CA ILE A 100 1.38 -0.04 -4.41
C ILE A 100 2.08 1.31 -4.39
N HIS A 101 3.35 1.34 -4.81
CA HIS A 101 4.07 2.55 -5.20
C HIS A 101 3.59 3.06 -6.55
N ALA A 102 3.23 4.33 -6.64
CA ALA A 102 2.67 4.90 -7.86
C ALA A 102 3.13 6.33 -8.12
N VAL A 103 4.15 6.51 -8.96
CA VAL A 103 4.63 7.83 -9.37
C VAL A 103 4.38 8.08 -10.86
N ARG A 104 3.40 8.93 -11.14
CA ARG A 104 2.92 9.31 -12.49
C ARG A 104 2.41 8.11 -13.33
N THR A 105 1.88 7.10 -12.66
CA THR A 105 1.54 5.79 -13.25
C THR A 105 0.06 5.40 -13.11
N SER A 106 -0.82 6.34 -12.75
CA SER A 106 -2.26 6.09 -12.55
C SER A 106 -2.93 5.42 -13.75
N ASN A 107 -2.60 5.84 -14.98
CA ASN A 107 -3.16 5.25 -16.20
C ASN A 107 -2.71 3.80 -16.37
N GLU A 108 -1.43 3.51 -16.16
CA GLU A 108 -0.88 2.16 -16.22
C GLU A 108 -1.54 1.25 -15.17
N LEU A 109 -1.71 1.75 -13.93
CA LEU A 109 -2.37 1.00 -12.86
C LEU A 109 -3.84 0.69 -13.21
N ILE A 110 -4.58 1.65 -13.76
CA ILE A 110 -5.97 1.45 -14.19
C ILE A 110 -6.05 0.39 -15.30
N LEU A 111 -5.14 0.43 -16.28
CA LEU A 111 -5.08 -0.57 -17.34
C LEU A 111 -4.78 -1.97 -16.79
N LEU A 112 -3.86 -2.07 -15.82
CA LEU A 112 -3.56 -3.33 -15.14
C LEU A 112 -4.77 -3.83 -14.34
N LYS A 113 -5.42 -2.97 -13.56
CA LYS A 113 -6.62 -3.31 -12.78
C LYS A 113 -7.75 -3.85 -13.68
N LYS A 114 -7.99 -3.21 -14.83
CA LYS A 114 -8.97 -3.68 -15.85
C LYS A 114 -8.59 -5.03 -16.46
N ARG A 115 -7.30 -5.25 -16.71
CA ARG A 115 -6.81 -6.47 -17.36
C ARG A 115 -6.85 -7.67 -16.41
N PHE A 116 -6.38 -7.49 -15.18
CA PHE A 116 -6.31 -8.56 -14.19
C PHE A 116 -7.65 -8.81 -13.48
N LYS A 117 -8.49 -7.79 -13.33
CA LYS A 117 -9.74 -7.86 -12.53
C LYS A 117 -9.51 -8.54 -11.18
N PRO A 118 -8.53 -8.05 -10.39
CA PRO A 118 -8.07 -8.73 -9.18
C PRO A 118 -9.18 -8.80 -8.14
N ALA A 119 -9.25 -9.91 -7.41
CA ALA A 119 -10.11 -10.04 -6.25
C ALA A 119 -9.47 -9.34 -5.03
N MET A 120 -8.14 -9.32 -4.94
CA MET A 120 -7.46 -8.69 -3.83
C MET A 120 -7.52 -7.15 -3.88
N PRO A 121 -7.67 -6.48 -2.74
CA PRO A 121 -7.60 -5.03 -2.64
C PRO A 121 -6.25 -4.49 -3.11
N TRP A 122 -6.29 -3.37 -3.85
CA TRP A 122 -5.11 -2.65 -4.31
C TRP A 122 -5.10 -1.28 -3.62
N ILE A 123 -4.10 -1.06 -2.78
CA ILE A 123 -3.91 0.16 -2.01
C ILE A 123 -2.77 0.94 -2.63
N ILE A 124 -3.02 2.17 -3.07
CA ILE A 124 -1.96 3.10 -3.46
C ILE A 124 -1.48 3.80 -2.20
N HIS A 125 -0.24 3.51 -1.83
CA HIS A 125 0.41 4.16 -0.69
C HIS A 125 0.91 5.56 -1.11
N GLY A 126 1.14 6.40 -0.11
CA GLY A 126 1.76 7.71 -0.27
C GLY A 126 0.97 8.61 -1.20
N PHE A 127 -0.36 8.53 -1.22
CA PHE A 127 -1.15 9.19 -2.26
C PHE A 127 -1.05 10.71 -2.17
N ARG A 128 -0.46 11.31 -3.21
CA ARG A 128 -0.25 12.77 -3.35
C ARG A 128 -0.92 13.36 -4.60
N GLY A 129 -1.76 12.58 -5.26
CA GLY A 129 -2.52 13.04 -6.43
C GLY A 129 -3.55 14.10 -6.06
N ASN A 130 -4.00 14.86 -7.06
CA ASN A 130 -5.11 15.79 -6.87
C ASN A 130 -6.47 15.05 -6.88
N LYS A 131 -7.55 15.80 -6.63
CA LYS A 131 -8.93 15.31 -6.64
C LYS A 131 -9.26 14.47 -7.88
N ASN A 132 -8.94 14.96 -9.08
CA ASN A 132 -9.29 14.27 -10.33
C ASN A 132 -8.62 12.90 -10.45
N ILE A 133 -7.36 12.78 -10.02
CA ILE A 133 -6.64 11.50 -10.02
C ILE A 133 -7.28 10.56 -8.97
N ALA A 134 -7.63 11.08 -7.79
CA ALA A 134 -8.29 10.28 -6.76
C ALA A 134 -9.63 9.73 -7.25
N THR A 135 -10.52 10.57 -7.79
CA THR A 135 -11.81 10.15 -8.36
C THR A 135 -11.62 9.04 -9.40
N GLN A 136 -10.70 9.21 -10.35
CA GLN A 136 -10.43 8.20 -11.38
C GLN A 136 -9.98 6.86 -10.78
N LEU A 137 -9.08 6.87 -9.80
CA LEU A 137 -8.61 5.63 -9.18
C LEU A 137 -9.73 4.94 -8.38
N LEU A 138 -10.56 5.71 -7.69
CA LEU A 138 -11.69 5.20 -6.90
C LEU A 138 -12.75 4.54 -7.80
N GLU A 139 -12.99 5.06 -9.00
CA GLU A 139 -13.86 4.42 -10.01
C GLU A 139 -13.39 3.02 -10.43
N TYR A 140 -12.10 2.73 -10.29
CA TYR A 140 -11.51 1.41 -10.59
C TYR A 140 -11.18 0.60 -9.33
N ASP A 141 -11.92 0.86 -8.26
CA ASP A 141 -11.86 0.08 -7.04
C ASP A 141 -10.51 0.10 -6.30
N PHE A 142 -9.72 1.15 -6.47
CA PHE A 142 -8.53 1.35 -5.65
C PHE A 142 -8.89 1.84 -4.23
N TYR A 143 -7.98 1.58 -3.30
CA TYR A 143 -7.93 2.21 -2.00
C TYR A 143 -6.78 3.22 -2.01
N LEU A 144 -6.94 4.31 -1.26
CA LEU A 144 -5.92 5.36 -1.16
C LEU A 144 -5.46 5.49 0.28
N SER A 145 -4.14 5.46 0.48
CA SER A 145 -3.51 5.70 1.77
C SER A 145 -2.80 7.04 1.78
N PHE A 146 -2.98 7.80 2.86
CA PHE A 146 -2.53 9.17 2.98
C PHE A 146 -1.49 9.32 4.09
N GLY A 147 -0.28 9.73 3.71
CA GLY A 147 0.76 10.19 4.62
C GLY A 147 0.78 11.72 4.77
N GLU A 148 1.76 12.27 5.50
CA GLU A 148 1.86 13.70 5.88
C GLU A 148 1.66 14.73 4.74
N LYS A 149 2.00 14.38 3.50
CA LYS A 149 2.00 15.30 2.34
C LYS A 149 0.77 15.13 1.43
N TYR A 150 -0.36 14.67 1.97
CA TYR A 150 -1.59 14.49 1.19
C TYR A 150 -2.15 15.83 0.65
N GLN A 151 -3.00 15.74 -0.38
CA GLN A 151 -3.79 16.89 -0.85
C GLN A 151 -5.21 16.84 -0.26
N ALA A 152 -5.63 17.93 0.39
CA ALA A 152 -6.91 17.98 1.11
C ALA A 152 -8.12 17.69 0.21
N GLU A 153 -8.13 18.18 -1.04
CA GLU A 153 -9.25 17.93 -1.95
C GLU A 153 -9.40 16.45 -2.34
N ALA A 154 -8.28 15.73 -2.47
CA ALA A 154 -8.30 14.29 -2.74
C ALA A 154 -8.73 13.50 -1.51
N LEU A 155 -8.31 13.93 -0.32
CA LEU A 155 -8.73 13.34 0.94
C LEU A 155 -10.26 13.42 1.08
N THR A 156 -10.85 14.61 0.88
CA THR A 156 -12.31 14.82 0.98
C THR A 156 -13.11 14.06 -0.07
N GLU A 157 -12.55 13.84 -1.26
CA GLU A 157 -13.18 13.06 -2.33
C GLU A 157 -13.19 11.55 -2.03
N THR A 158 -12.28 11.08 -1.16
CA THR A 158 -12.09 9.65 -0.90
C THR A 158 -13.11 9.14 0.10
N PRO A 159 -13.94 8.13 -0.27
CA PRO A 159 -14.85 7.48 0.68
C PRO A 159 -14.08 6.91 1.89
N LEU A 160 -14.63 7.09 3.09
CA LEU A 160 -13.96 6.64 4.32
C LEU A 160 -13.67 5.13 4.34
N ASN A 161 -14.49 4.31 3.68
CA ASN A 161 -14.28 2.86 3.57
C ASN A 161 -13.27 2.45 2.48
N ARG A 162 -12.67 3.41 1.77
CA ARG A 162 -11.59 3.22 0.79
C ARG A 162 -10.31 3.99 1.15
N MET A 163 -10.25 4.49 2.38
CA MET A 163 -9.17 5.31 2.90
C MET A 163 -8.32 4.56 3.91
N PHE A 164 -7.02 4.85 3.91
CA PHE A 164 -6.06 4.46 4.93
C PHE A 164 -5.12 5.63 5.30
N ILE A 165 -4.39 5.46 6.39
CA ILE A 165 -3.40 6.41 6.90
C ILE A 165 -2.10 5.67 7.15
N GLU A 166 -0.98 6.37 6.95
CA GLU A 166 0.35 5.79 7.04
C GLU A 166 1.42 6.83 7.40
N THR A 167 2.60 6.38 7.84
CA THR A 167 3.74 7.27 8.06
C THR A 167 4.83 7.18 7.00
N ASP A 168 4.90 6.07 6.25
CA ASP A 168 5.98 5.85 5.27
C ASP A 168 7.36 6.01 5.96
N GLU A 169 8.24 6.87 5.44
CA GLU A 169 9.51 7.28 6.06
C GLU A 169 9.39 8.49 7.01
N SER A 170 8.19 9.07 7.19
CA SER A 170 8.02 10.23 8.07
C SER A 170 8.19 9.86 9.55
N GLY A 171 8.82 10.77 10.29
CA GLY A 171 8.95 10.70 11.74
C GLY A 171 7.71 11.18 12.50
N ILE A 172 6.66 11.62 11.80
CA ILE A 172 5.41 12.07 12.43
C ILE A 172 4.79 10.92 13.23
N ASP A 173 4.20 11.27 14.37
CA ASP A 173 3.37 10.34 15.11
C ASP A 173 2.06 10.07 14.36
N ILE A 174 1.68 8.80 14.24
CA ILE A 174 0.51 8.38 13.47
C ILE A 174 -0.77 9.03 14.03
N HIS A 175 -0.89 9.17 15.36
CA HIS A 175 -2.07 9.80 15.97
C HIS A 175 -2.18 11.29 15.62
N THR A 176 -1.04 11.99 15.48
CA THR A 176 -1.03 13.37 15.01
C THR A 176 -1.61 13.46 13.59
N LEU A 177 -1.27 12.53 12.71
CA LEU A 177 -1.81 12.48 11.34
C LEU A 177 -3.31 12.14 11.33
N TYR A 178 -3.76 11.20 12.16
CA TYR A 178 -5.19 10.91 12.33
C TYR A 178 -5.99 12.13 12.79
N ASN A 179 -5.47 12.89 13.77
CA ASN A 179 -6.12 14.10 14.25
C ASN A 179 -6.25 15.16 13.13
N GLN A 180 -5.19 15.39 12.36
CA GLN A 180 -5.18 16.32 11.23
C GLN A 180 -6.18 15.90 10.15
N VAL A 181 -6.19 14.62 9.78
CA VAL A 181 -7.10 14.11 8.74
C VAL A 181 -8.55 14.16 9.21
N ALA A 182 -8.84 13.76 10.44
CA ALA A 182 -10.18 13.85 11.02
C ALA A 182 -10.69 15.30 11.05
N TYR A 183 -9.82 16.25 11.42
CA TYR A 183 -10.13 17.68 11.38
C TYR A 183 -10.49 18.14 9.96
N ASN A 184 -9.67 17.78 8.96
CA ASN A 184 -9.92 18.15 7.56
C ASN A 184 -11.21 17.56 7.00
N LEU A 185 -11.60 16.37 7.46
CA LEU A 185 -12.84 15.70 7.09
C LEU A 185 -14.05 16.17 7.93
N SER A 186 -13.85 17.08 8.89
CA SER A 186 -14.87 17.52 9.84
C SER A 186 -15.51 16.36 10.62
N LEU A 187 -14.69 15.37 11.00
CA LEU A 187 -15.10 14.19 11.74
C LEU A 187 -14.50 14.15 13.14
N PRO A 188 -15.20 13.59 14.14
CA PRO A 188 -14.57 13.21 15.41
C PRO A 188 -13.44 12.20 15.17
N GLU A 189 -12.26 12.45 15.73
CA GLU A 189 -11.07 11.59 15.56
C GLU A 189 -11.34 10.13 15.94
N ASN A 190 -12.08 9.90 17.03
CA ASN A 190 -12.43 8.57 17.49
C ASN A 190 -13.33 7.80 16.51
N GLN A 191 -14.22 8.50 15.79
CA GLN A 191 -15.08 7.90 14.77
C GLN A 191 -14.25 7.58 13.52
N PHE A 192 -13.41 8.52 13.09
CA PHE A 192 -12.50 8.32 11.97
C PHE A 192 -11.57 7.13 12.22
N MET A 193 -10.92 7.09 13.38
CA MET A 193 -10.02 6.01 13.77
C MET A 193 -10.70 4.64 13.78
N LYS A 194 -11.92 4.55 14.33
CA LYS A 194 -12.72 3.31 14.29
C LYS A 194 -13.02 2.84 12.86
N GLN A 195 -13.31 3.77 11.96
CA GLN A 195 -13.55 3.44 10.56
C GLN A 195 -12.28 2.90 9.88
N ILE A 196 -11.13 3.54 10.07
CA ILE A 196 -9.87 3.05 9.48
C ILE A 196 -9.48 1.68 10.09
N GLN A 197 -9.64 1.48 11.39
CA GLN A 197 -9.43 0.17 12.03
C GLN A 197 -10.33 -0.92 11.43
N GLN A 198 -11.59 -0.59 11.13
CA GLN A 198 -12.51 -1.49 10.46
C GLN A 198 -12.03 -1.82 9.04
N ASN A 199 -11.64 -0.82 8.25
CA ASN A 199 -11.05 -1.03 6.92
C ASN A 199 -9.83 -1.96 6.99
N THR A 200 -8.93 -1.72 7.96
CA THR A 200 -7.71 -2.51 8.12
C THR A 200 -8.03 -3.97 8.46
N LYS A 201 -9.02 -4.20 9.34
CA LYS A 201 -9.50 -5.54 9.64
C LYS A 201 -10.07 -6.23 8.40
N GLU A 202 -10.92 -5.54 7.63
CA GLU A 202 -11.57 -6.08 6.43
C GLU A 202 -10.57 -6.40 5.32
N VAL A 203 -9.58 -5.52 5.09
CA VAL A 203 -8.66 -5.64 3.95
C VAL A 203 -7.49 -6.58 4.22
N PHE A 204 -6.95 -6.58 5.44
CA PHE A 204 -5.71 -7.31 5.73
C PHE A 204 -5.91 -8.60 6.54
N PHE A 205 -7.01 -8.70 7.29
CA PHE A 205 -7.22 -9.79 8.27
C PHE A 205 -8.48 -10.63 8.04
N ASN A 206 -9.39 -10.19 7.16
CA ASN A 206 -10.58 -10.96 6.82
C ASN A 206 -10.24 -11.87 5.62
N ARG A 207 -9.93 -13.13 5.90
CA ARG A 207 -9.63 -14.18 4.91
C ARG A 207 -10.57 -15.35 5.08
#